data_AF-A0A5B9R8Y7-F1
#
_entry.id   AF-A0A5B9R8Y7-F1
#
_cell.length_a   1.000
_cell.length_b   1.000
_cell.length_c   1.000
_cell.angle_alpha   90.00
_cell.angle_beta   90.00
_cell.angle_gamma   90.00
#
_symmetry.space_group_name_H-M   'P 1'
#
loop_
_entity.id
_entity.type
_entity.pdbx_description
1 polymer ?
#
loop_
_entity_poly.entity_id
_entity_poly.type
_entity_poly.pdbx_seq_one_letter_code
_entity_poly.pdbx_strand_id
1 'polypeptide(L)'
;MEIKTITIKKNLNQNNLRQNINKFFNQTKFNSQYVYFLIKVTAEGGKSSYNLSKKMLINLKQKDQVRAYINSVERTFLKNENKFKSSAKDKILIYFIESNKEDYIKYVSNLAQTKNFDLD
;
A
#
# COMPACT_ATOMS: atom_id res chain seq x y z
N MET A 1 -15.30 -1.31 3.49
CA MET A 1 -13.85 -1.58 3.38
C MET A 1 -13.69 -2.78 2.47
N GLU A 2 -12.91 -2.64 1.40
CA GLU A 2 -12.68 -3.70 0.42
C GLU A 2 -11.27 -4.26 0.55
N ILE A 3 -11.10 -5.54 0.16
CA ILE A 3 -9.82 -6.24 0.21
C ILE A 3 -9.60 -6.91 -1.15
N LYS A 4 -8.53 -6.50 -1.84
CA LYS A 4 -8.03 -7.24 -3.00
C LYS A 4 -6.90 -8.16 -2.57
N THR A 5 -7.09 -9.45 -2.81
CA THR A 5 -6.07 -10.47 -2.59
C THR A 5 -5.39 -10.81 -3.91
N ILE A 6 -4.07 -10.75 -3.95
CA ILE A 6 -3.25 -11.19 -5.08
C ILE A 6 -2.45 -12.41 -4.65
N THR A 7 -2.76 -13.56 -5.24
CA THR A 7 -2.04 -14.82 -4.98
C THR A 7 -0.67 -14.79 -5.65
N ILE A 8 0.37 -15.12 -4.88
CA ILE A 8 1.74 -15.10 -5.35
C ILE A 8 2.11 -16.53 -5.80
N LYS A 9 2.30 -16.75 -7.10
CA LYS A 9 2.61 -18.08 -7.67
C LYS A 9 4.11 -18.43 -7.68
N LYS A 10 4.98 -17.46 -7.37
CA LYS A 10 6.45 -17.54 -7.41
C LYS A 10 7.00 -16.68 -6.29
N ASN A 11 8.21 -16.93 -5.81
CA ASN A 11 8.81 -16.12 -4.72
C ASN A 11 8.60 -14.62 -4.95
N LEU A 12 7.98 -13.95 -3.98
CA LEU A 12 7.76 -12.51 -4.01
C LEU A 12 9.12 -11.82 -3.98
N ASN A 13 9.32 -10.89 -4.90
CA ASN A 13 10.48 -10.03 -4.96
C ASN A 13 10.04 -8.60 -5.28
N GLN A 14 10.98 -7.66 -5.22
CA GLN A 14 10.71 -6.25 -5.49
C GLN A 14 9.95 -6.02 -6.82
N ASN A 15 10.42 -6.66 -7.89
CA ASN A 15 9.89 -6.45 -9.23
C ASN A 15 8.44 -6.95 -9.36
N ASN A 16 8.17 -8.18 -8.91
CA ASN A 16 6.84 -8.75 -9.03
C ASN A 16 5.85 -8.12 -8.04
N LEU A 17 6.31 -7.65 -6.86
CA LEU A 17 5.50 -6.86 -5.93
C LEU A 17 5.03 -5.57 -6.61
N ARG A 18 5.98 -4.80 -7.15
CA ARG A 18 5.70 -3.54 -7.85
C ARG A 18 4.75 -3.73 -9.03
N GLN A 19 4.99 -4.76 -9.84
CA GLN A 19 4.13 -5.08 -10.99
C GLN A 19 2.70 -5.41 -10.55
N ASN A 20 2.53 -6.23 -9.51
CA ASN A 20 1.20 -6.58 -8.99
C ASN A 20 0.45 -5.36 -8.43
N ILE A 21 1.15 -4.48 -7.71
CA ILE A 21 0.55 -3.25 -7.17
C ILE A 21 0.17 -2.28 -8.30
N ASN A 22 1.07 -2.06 -9.26
CA ASN A 22 0.76 -1.23 -10.44
C ASN A 22 -0.46 -1.78 -11.20
N LYS A 23 -0.50 -3.10 -11.40
CA LYS A 23 -1.65 -3.77 -12.04
C LYS A 23 -2.93 -3.52 -11.26
N PHE A 24 -2.90 -3.60 -9.92
CA PHE A 24 -4.04 -3.27 -9.08
C PHE A 24 -4.53 -1.83 -9.30
N PHE A 25 -3.63 -0.83 -9.27
CA PHE A 25 -4.02 0.57 -9.49
C PHE A 25 -4.57 0.82 -10.90
N ASN A 26 -4.05 0.13 -11.91
CA ASN A 26 -4.49 0.31 -13.30
C ASN A 26 -5.80 -0.42 -13.63
N GLN A 27 -6.09 -1.54 -12.97
CA GLN A 27 -7.24 -2.40 -13.29
C GLN A 27 -8.45 -2.18 -12.38
N THR A 28 -8.23 -1.66 -11.18
CA THR A 28 -9.31 -1.39 -10.24
C THR A 28 -10.06 -0.14 -10.68
N LYS A 29 -11.37 -0.26 -10.89
CA LYS A 29 -12.25 0.88 -11.15
C LYS A 29 -12.66 1.47 -9.80
N PHE A 30 -12.06 2.60 -9.44
CA PHE A 30 -12.45 3.35 -8.25
C PHE A 30 -13.59 4.31 -8.59
N ASN A 31 -14.61 4.39 -7.75
CA ASN A 31 -15.68 5.38 -7.88
C ASN A 31 -15.28 6.73 -7.26
N SER A 32 -14.29 6.72 -6.36
CA SER A 32 -13.70 7.93 -5.78
C SER A 32 -12.26 8.19 -6.27
N GLN A 33 -11.95 9.48 -6.38
CA GLN A 33 -10.58 9.99 -6.55
C GLN A 33 -9.74 9.86 -5.26
N TYR A 34 -10.36 9.81 -4.08
CA TYR A 34 -9.67 9.80 -2.79
C TYR A 34 -9.87 8.45 -2.13
N VAL A 35 -8.79 7.72 -1.92
CA VAL A 35 -8.86 6.35 -1.42
C VAL A 35 -7.82 6.09 -0.34
N TYR A 36 -8.26 5.57 0.79
CA TYR A 36 -7.37 5.05 1.82
C TYR A 36 -6.81 3.72 1.37
N PHE A 37 -5.49 3.52 1.48
CA PHE A 37 -4.83 2.25 1.19
C PHE A 37 -4.01 1.75 2.37
N LEU A 38 -3.97 0.42 2.51
CA LEU A 38 -3.03 -0.30 3.35
C LEU A 38 -2.62 -1.57 2.59
N ILE A 39 -1.33 -1.73 2.31
CA ILE A 39 -0.80 -2.93 1.67
C ILE A 39 -0.10 -3.80 2.71
N LYS A 40 -0.44 -5.08 2.72
CA LYS A 40 0.22 -6.12 3.51
C LYS A 40 0.71 -7.25 2.62
N VAL A 41 1.68 -7.99 3.12
CA VAL A 41 2.06 -9.31 2.58
C VAL A 41 1.88 -10.35 3.66
N THR A 42 1.45 -11.54 3.27
CA THR A 42 1.53 -12.71 4.15
C THR A 42 2.85 -13.43 3.91
N ALA A 43 3.45 -13.99 4.95
CA ALA A 43 4.63 -14.84 4.86
C ALA A 43 4.43 -16.14 5.66
N GLU A 44 5.45 -17.00 5.67
CA GLU A 44 5.49 -18.24 6.46
C GLU A 44 4.32 -19.19 6.12
N GLY A 45 3.96 -19.29 4.84
CA GLY A 45 2.85 -20.15 4.44
C GLY A 45 1.47 -19.53 4.67
N GLY A 46 1.41 -18.20 4.81
CA GLY A 46 0.19 -17.46 5.14
C GLY A 46 -0.09 -17.31 6.64
N LYS A 47 0.83 -17.73 7.52
CA LYS A 47 0.65 -17.67 8.99
C LYS A 47 0.89 -16.28 9.56
N SER A 48 1.81 -15.53 8.97
CA SER A 48 2.21 -14.20 9.44
C SER A 48 1.83 -13.15 8.40
N SER A 49 1.45 -11.95 8.85
CA SER A 49 1.17 -10.82 7.96
C SER A 49 1.96 -9.58 8.38
N TYR A 50 2.56 -8.93 7.39
CA TYR A 50 3.42 -7.77 7.58
C TYR A 50 2.87 -6.59 6.80
N ASN A 51 2.76 -5.45 7.47
CA ASN A 51 2.37 -4.20 6.82
C ASN A 51 3.54 -3.68 5.98
N LEU A 52 3.29 -3.42 4.70
CA LEU A 52 4.24 -2.74 3.81
C LEU A 52 4.00 -1.23 3.74
N SER A 53 2.86 -0.75 4.23
CA SER A 53 2.60 0.67 4.40
C SER A 53 1.83 0.92 5.68
N LYS A 54 1.83 2.17 6.15
CA LYS A 54 0.76 2.66 7.04
C LYS A 54 -0.52 2.85 6.22
N LYS A 55 -1.66 3.00 6.90
CA LYS A 55 -2.91 3.43 6.24
C LYS A 55 -2.74 4.87 5.75
N MET A 56 -2.88 5.11 4.46
CA MET A 56 -2.67 6.44 3.85
C MET A 56 -3.83 6.79 2.92
N LEU A 57 -4.29 8.05 2.96
CA LEU A 57 -5.28 8.57 2.03
C LEU A 57 -4.57 9.20 0.83
N ILE A 58 -4.89 8.73 -0.37
CA ILE A 58 -4.21 9.10 -1.61
C ILE A 58 -5.20 9.74 -2.58
N ASN A 59 -4.78 10.81 -3.24
CA ASN A 59 -5.47 11.36 -4.40
C ASN A 59 -5.01 10.62 -5.67
N LEU A 60 -5.86 9.73 -6.19
CA LEU A 60 -5.58 8.87 -7.34
C LEU A 60 -5.34 9.64 -8.65
N LYS A 61 -5.82 10.89 -8.77
CA LYS A 61 -5.52 11.73 -9.95
C LYS A 61 -4.12 12.34 -9.90
N GLN A 62 -3.48 12.39 -8.73
CA GLN A 62 -2.10 12.86 -8.59
C GLN A 62 -1.13 11.69 -8.76
N LYS A 63 -0.65 11.48 -9.99
CA LYS A 63 0.24 10.36 -10.35
C LYS A 63 1.49 10.27 -9.47
N ASP A 64 2.04 11.40 -9.05
CA ASP A 64 3.22 11.41 -8.18
C ASP A 64 2.91 10.93 -6.76
N GLN A 65 1.71 11.18 -6.22
CA GLN A 65 1.31 10.59 -4.93
C GLN A 65 1.19 9.08 -5.02
N VAL A 66 0.56 8.58 -6.09
CA VAL A 66 0.44 7.13 -6.34
C VAL A 66 1.83 6.51 -6.45
N ARG A 67 2.72 7.11 -7.26
CA ARG A 67 4.11 6.65 -7.42
C ARG A 67 4.88 6.68 -6.10
N ALA A 68 4.77 7.75 -5.33
CA ALA A 68 5.44 7.89 -4.03
C ALA A 68 4.96 6.83 -3.03
N TYR A 69 3.65 6.54 -3.01
CA TYR A 69 3.09 5.48 -2.19
C TYR A 69 3.62 4.09 -2.57
N ILE A 70 3.61 3.76 -3.86
CA ILE A 70 4.13 2.47 -4.36
C ILE A 70 5.63 2.34 -4.03
N ASN A 71 6.41 3.40 -4.23
CA ASN A 71 7.83 3.43 -3.86
C ASN A 71 8.03 3.24 -2.34
N SER A 72 7.14 3.76 -1.50
CA SER A 72 7.19 3.57 -0.03
C SER A 72 6.93 2.11 0.37
N VAL A 73 5.95 1.48 -0.28
CA VAL A 73 5.61 0.06 -0.11
C VAL A 73 6.81 -0.83 -0.50
N GLU A 74 7.40 -0.55 -1.65
CA GLU A 74 8.58 -1.24 -2.17
C GLU A 74 9.79 -1.10 -1.24
N ARG A 75 10.09 0.12 -0.77
CA ARG A 75 11.17 0.35 0.20
C ARG A 75 10.96 -0.42 1.50
N THR A 76 9.73 -0.44 2.00
CA THR A 76 9.41 -1.18 3.24
C THR A 76 9.56 -2.69 3.04
N PHE A 77 9.19 -3.19 1.86
CA PHE A 77 9.42 -4.59 1.51
C PHE A 77 10.92 -4.93 1.49
N LEU A 78 11.74 -4.15 0.78
CA LEU A 78 13.19 -4.37 0.71
C LEU A 78 13.87 -4.36 2.09
N LYS A 79 13.49 -3.41 2.96
CA LYS A 79 14.00 -3.34 4.34
C LYS A 79 13.70 -4.59 5.17
N ASN A 80 12.71 -5.39 4.78
CA ASN A 80 12.27 -6.57 5.48
C ASN A 80 12.39 -7.84 4.63
N GLU A 81 13.12 -7.81 3.50
CA GLU A 81 13.15 -8.91 2.52
C GLU A 81 13.55 -10.25 3.14
N ASN A 82 14.52 -10.23 4.06
CA ASN A 82 14.99 -11.41 4.79
C ASN A 82 13.92 -12.08 5.67
N LYS A 83 12.88 -11.34 6.07
CA LYS A 83 11.74 -11.86 6.84
C LYS A 83 10.71 -12.54 5.92
N PHE A 84 10.75 -12.27 4.62
CA PHE A 84 9.83 -12.82 3.64
C PHE A 84 10.45 -14.04 2.95
N LYS A 85 10.57 -15.16 3.67
CA LYS A 85 10.86 -16.46 3.04
C LYS A 85 9.62 -16.88 2.25
N SER A 86 9.55 -16.44 1.00
CA SER A 86 8.34 -16.52 0.21
C SER A 86 7.94 -17.98 -0.04
N SER A 87 6.66 -18.27 0.19
CA SER A 87 6.03 -19.56 -0.06
C SER A 87 4.92 -19.42 -1.11
N ALA A 88 4.55 -20.52 -1.77
CA ALA A 88 3.43 -20.55 -2.72
C ALA A 88 2.06 -20.20 -2.09
N LYS A 89 1.96 -20.13 -0.76
CA LYS A 89 0.74 -19.75 -0.04
C LYS A 89 0.70 -18.25 0.29
N ASP A 90 1.78 -17.53 0.02
CA ASP A 90 1.87 -16.11 0.35
C ASP A 90 1.01 -15.27 -0.61
N LYS A 91 0.53 -14.14 -0.10
CA LYS A 91 -0.43 -13.25 -0.78
C LYS A 91 -0.06 -11.80 -0.53
N ILE A 92 -0.34 -10.95 -1.52
CA ILE A 92 -0.40 -9.50 -1.32
C ILE A 92 -1.85 -9.17 -0.98
N LEU A 93 -2.07 -8.48 0.13
CA LEU A 93 -3.37 -8.03 0.59
C LEU A 93 -3.42 -6.51 0.47
N ILE A 94 -4.31 -6.00 -0.39
CA ILE A 94 -4.50 -4.58 -0.60
C ILE A 94 -5.86 -4.20 -0.02
N TYR A 95 -5.84 -3.53 1.12
CA TYR A 95 -7.03 -2.99 1.78
C TYR A 95 -7.28 -1.59 1.26
N PHE A 96 -8.51 -1.30 0.86
CA PHE A 96 -8.88 0.04 0.44
C PHE A 96 -10.28 0.48 0.86
N ILE A 97 -10.43 1.79 1.06
CA ILE A 97 -11.69 2.44 1.42
C ILE A 97 -11.79 3.74 0.63
N GLU A 98 -12.79 3.85 -0.23
CA GLU A 98 -13.10 5.08 -0.93
C GLU A 98 -13.60 6.15 0.06
N SER A 99 -13.21 7.40 -0.18
CA SER A 99 -13.48 8.54 0.69
C SER A 99 -13.83 9.76 -0.17
N ASN A 100 -14.15 10.89 0.43
CA ASN A 100 -14.55 12.10 -0.28
C ASN A 100 -13.46 13.19 -0.20
N LYS A 101 -13.71 14.32 -0.86
CA LYS A 101 -12.78 15.45 -0.89
C LYS A 101 -12.60 16.10 0.48
N GLU A 102 -13.65 16.18 1.28
CA GLU A 102 -13.61 16.82 2.60
C GLU A 102 -12.70 16.06 3.57
N ASP A 103 -12.83 14.74 3.59
CA ASP A 103 -11.96 13.84 4.36
C ASP A 103 -10.50 13.95 3.91
N TYR A 104 -10.27 14.06 2.60
CA TYR A 104 -8.92 14.29 2.05
C TYR A 104 -8.32 15.61 2.54
N ILE A 105 -9.09 16.70 2.50
CA ILE A 105 -8.64 18.00 3.00
C ILE A 105 -8.32 17.92 4.48
N LYS A 106 -9.21 17.33 5.30
CA LYS A 106 -8.97 17.12 6.74
C LYS A 106 -7.70 16.30 6.98
N TYR A 107 -7.51 15.22 6.25
CA TYR A 107 -6.33 14.36 6.35
C TYR A 107 -5.04 15.12 6.05
N VAL A 108 -4.99 15.88 4.94
CA VAL A 108 -3.81 16.65 4.55
C VAL A 108 -3.54 17.77 5.56
N SER A 109 -4.56 18.46 6.03
CA SER A 109 -4.43 19.49 7.08
C SER A 109 -3.87 18.90 8.38
N ASN A 110 -4.38 17.74 8.81
CA ASN A 110 -3.88 17.06 10.00
C ASN A 110 -2.43 16.60 9.83
N LEU A 111 -2.04 16.12 8.63
CA LEU A 111 -0.64 15.79 8.32
C LEU A 111 0.27 17.01 8.34
N ALA A 112 -0.21 18.17 7.89
CA ALA A 112 0.56 19.41 7.95
C ALA A 112 0.75 19.89 9.39
N GLN A 113 -0.29 19.76 10.22
CA GLN A 113 -0.25 20.13 11.65
C GLN A 113 0.63 19.19 12.49
N THR A 114 0.69 17.90 12.12
CA THR A 114 1.60 16.93 12.77
C THR A 114 3.06 17.11 12.37
N LYS A 115 3.38 17.97 11.38
CA LYS A 115 4.75 18.34 10.99
C LYS A 115 5.31 19.56 11.74
N ASN A 116 4.70 19.96 12.86
CA ASN A 116 5.27 20.99 13.72
C ASN A 116 6.46 20.43 14.52
N PHE A 117 7.68 20.77 14.06
CA PHE A 117 8.94 20.92 14.80
C PHE A 117 9.34 19.86 15.86
N ASP A 118 9.80 18.70 15.42
CA ASP A 118 10.88 17.97 16.12
C ASP A 118 12.14 18.07 15.25
N LEU A 119 12.77 19.25 15.30
CA LEU A 119 14.21 19.42 15.09
C LEU A 119 14.79 19.60 16.50
N ASP A 120 14.84 18.51 17.26
CA ASP A 120 15.77 18.34 18.39
C ASP A 120 16.81 17.29 18.00
#